data_AF-A0A3N5UFV8-F1
#
_entry.id   AF-A0A3N5UFV8-F1
#
_cell.length_a   1.000
_cell.length_b   1.000
_cell.length_c   1.000
_cell.angle_alpha   90.00
_cell.angle_beta   90.00
_cell.angle_gamma   90.00
#
_symmetry.space_group_name_H-M   'P 1'
#
loop_
_entity.id
_entity.type
_entity.pdbx_description
1 polymer ?
#
loop_
_entity_poly.entity_id
_entity_poly.type
_entity_poly.pdbx_seq_one_letter_code
_entity_poly.pdbx_strand_id
1 'polypeptide(L)'
;MRHKRLSWFTRAAKWTARAAGRPITFAIAVATIVIWAVTGPLFQFSDTWQLVINTGTTIITFLMVFLIQNTQNRDTEALQIKLDELLRSVENAHTVLLDLEELDDEELDLIRKDYLNLAKQARAALRRGKTDTGVPSL
;
A
#
# COMPACT_ATOMS: atom_id res chain seq x y z
N MET A 1 4.35 -10.50 -29.74
CA MET A 1 3.47 -9.31 -29.62
C MET A 1 2.88 -9.17 -28.19
N ARG A 2 3.71 -8.96 -27.15
CA ARG A 2 3.25 -9.01 -25.73
C ARG A 2 3.41 -7.70 -24.94
N HIS A 3 4.05 -6.65 -25.47
CA HIS A 3 4.32 -5.40 -24.74
C HIS A 3 3.23 -4.31 -24.78
N LYS A 4 2.26 -4.35 -25.70
CA LYS A 4 1.27 -3.26 -25.84
C LYS A 4 0.14 -3.30 -24.79
N ARG A 5 -0.21 -4.47 -24.23
CA ARG A 5 -1.35 -4.62 -23.30
C ARG A 5 -1.06 -4.13 -21.87
N LEU A 6 0.18 -4.26 -21.38
CA LEU A 6 0.55 -3.78 -20.04
C LEU A 6 0.56 -2.24 -19.95
N SER A 7 0.82 -1.55 -21.06
CA SER A 7 0.95 -0.09 -21.09
C SER A 7 -0.37 0.65 -20.86
N TRP A 8 -1.48 0.21 -21.48
CA TRP A 8 -2.77 0.89 -21.34
C TRP A 8 -3.38 0.67 -19.95
N PHE A 9 -3.30 -0.55 -19.41
CA PHE A 9 -3.79 -0.87 -18.07
C PHE A 9 -3.02 -0.08 -17.00
N THR A 10 -1.68 -0.08 -17.10
CA THR A 10 -0.82 0.70 -16.19
C THR A 10 -1.12 2.20 -16.28
N ARG A 11 -1.37 2.74 -17.48
CA ARG A 11 -1.76 4.15 -17.66
C ARG A 11 -3.13 4.44 -17.07
N ALA A 12 -4.12 3.58 -17.29
CA ALA A 12 -5.45 3.72 -16.72
C ALA A 12 -5.43 3.64 -15.19
N ALA A 13 -4.69 2.69 -14.61
CA ALA A 13 -4.51 2.57 -13.16
C ALA A 13 -3.85 3.82 -12.56
N LYS A 14 -2.72 4.27 -13.13
CA LYS A 14 -2.05 5.50 -12.67
C LYS A 14 -2.88 6.76 -12.84
N TRP A 15 -3.68 6.85 -13.91
CA TRP A 15 -4.58 7.99 -14.11
C TRP A 15 -5.73 7.95 -13.11
N THR A 16 -6.33 6.79 -12.90
CA THR A 16 -7.46 6.61 -11.98
C THR A 16 -7.03 6.82 -10.53
N ALA A 17 -5.87 6.29 -10.11
CA ALA A 17 -5.34 6.53 -8.77
C ALA A 17 -5.07 8.02 -8.52
N ARG A 18 -4.44 8.71 -9.49
CA ARG A 18 -4.22 10.16 -9.41
C ARG A 18 -5.51 10.97 -9.45
N ALA A 19 -6.50 10.54 -10.24
CA ALA A 19 -7.80 11.20 -10.29
C ALA A 19 -8.55 11.01 -8.97
N ALA A 20 -8.64 9.78 -8.45
CA ALA A 20 -9.32 9.44 -7.21
C ALA A 20 -8.75 10.19 -6.00
N GLY A 21 -7.44 10.43 -5.96
CA GLY A 21 -6.79 11.18 -4.87
C GLY A 21 -6.97 12.70 -4.92
N ARG A 22 -7.60 13.27 -5.96
CA ARG A 22 -7.76 14.73 -6.09
C ARG A 22 -9.03 15.22 -5.36
N PRO A 23 -8.95 16.32 -4.58
CA PRO A 23 -10.11 16.91 -3.91
C PRO A 23 -11.27 17.25 -4.84
N ILE A 24 -10.98 17.65 -6.08
CA ILE A 24 -11.99 17.95 -7.11
C ILE A 24 -12.81 16.70 -7.47
N THR A 25 -12.19 15.52 -7.52
CA THR A 25 -12.88 14.26 -7.83
C THR A 25 -13.83 13.87 -6.71
N PHE A 26 -13.43 14.10 -5.46
CA PHE A 26 -14.33 13.95 -4.31
C PHE A 26 -15.53 14.89 -4.40
N ALA A 27 -15.29 16.18 -4.71
CA ALA A 27 -16.37 17.15 -4.91
C ALA A 27 -17.35 16.73 -6.02
N ILE A 28 -16.84 16.20 -7.15
CA ILE A 28 -17.67 15.67 -8.25
C ILE A 28 -18.48 14.45 -7.80
N ALA A 29 -17.87 13.54 -7.02
CA ALA A 29 -18.56 12.36 -6.50
C ALA A 29 -19.71 12.77 -5.56
N VAL A 30 -19.46 13.71 -4.64
CA VAL A 30 -20.49 14.26 -3.76
C VAL A 30 -21.59 14.95 -4.56
N ALA A 31 -21.24 15.79 -5.54
CA ALA A 31 -22.22 16.45 -6.41
C ALA A 31 -23.09 15.42 -7.17
N THR A 32 -22.50 14.33 -7.63
CA THR A 32 -23.23 13.23 -8.31
C THR A 32 -24.25 12.59 -7.37
N ILE A 33 -23.88 12.33 -6.12
CA ILE A 33 -24.79 11.79 -5.10
C ILE A 33 -25.92 12.79 -4.78
N VAL A 34 -25.62 14.08 -4.67
CA VAL A 34 -26.63 15.12 -4.43
C VAL A 34 -27.61 15.21 -5.60
N ILE A 35 -27.12 15.22 -6.84
CA ILE A 35 -27.97 15.24 -8.04
C ILE A 35 -28.87 14.02 -8.08
N TRP A 36 -28.34 12.82 -7.78
CA TRP A 36 -29.12 11.59 -7.68
C TRP A 36 -30.19 11.68 -6.58
N ALA A 37 -29.87 12.23 -5.41
CA ALA A 37 -30.86 12.39 -4.34
C ALA A 37 -31.99 13.36 -4.72
N VAL A 38 -31.66 14.49 -5.37
CA VAL A 38 -32.63 15.51 -5.81
C VAL A 38 -33.51 15.02 -6.96
N THR A 39 -33.00 14.14 -7.81
CA THR A 39 -33.78 13.54 -8.91
C THR A 39 -34.64 12.35 -8.43
N GLY A 40 -34.37 11.79 -7.26
CA GLY A 40 -35.14 10.70 -6.65
C GLY A 40 -36.66 10.92 -6.55
N PRO A 41 -37.15 12.09 -6.09
CA PRO A 41 -38.59 12.39 -6.04
C PRO A 41 -39.29 12.33 -7.40
N LEU A 42 -38.60 12.68 -8.51
CA LEU A 42 -39.16 12.59 -9.87
C LEU A 42 -39.43 11.14 -10.27
N PHE A 43 -38.65 10.20 -9.74
CA PHE A 43 -38.75 8.76 -9.99
C PHE A 43 -39.40 8.00 -8.82
N GLN A 44 -40.00 8.72 -7.86
CA GLN A 44 -40.61 8.16 -6.65
C GLN A 44 -39.69 7.21 -5.88
N PHE A 45 -38.37 7.40 -5.98
CA PHE A 45 -37.36 6.49 -5.41
C PHE A 45 -37.57 5.02 -5.81
N SER A 46 -37.98 4.76 -7.06
CA SER A 46 -38.25 3.40 -7.56
C SER A 46 -37.09 2.42 -7.42
N ASP A 47 -37.39 1.12 -7.45
CA ASP A 47 -36.39 0.06 -7.38
C ASP A 47 -35.36 0.17 -8.51
N THR A 48 -35.79 0.50 -9.74
CA THR A 48 -34.88 0.73 -10.87
C THR A 48 -33.97 1.93 -10.63
N TRP A 49 -34.49 3.00 -10.03
CA TRP A 49 -33.73 4.20 -9.70
C TRP A 49 -32.61 3.92 -8.69
N GLN A 50 -32.91 3.15 -7.64
CA GLN A 50 -31.93 2.73 -6.64
C GLN A 50 -30.94 1.70 -7.21
N LEU A 51 -31.43 0.76 -8.03
CA LEU A 51 -30.61 -0.28 -8.66
C LEU A 51 -29.50 0.32 -9.52
N VAL A 52 -29.78 1.38 -10.29
CA VAL A 52 -28.79 2.01 -11.17
C VAL A 52 -27.59 2.55 -10.38
N ILE A 53 -27.83 3.30 -9.29
CA ILE A 53 -26.73 3.85 -8.49
C ILE A 53 -25.97 2.75 -7.74
N ASN A 54 -26.68 1.76 -7.18
CA ASN A 54 -26.06 0.67 -6.44
C ASN A 54 -25.19 -0.21 -7.35
N THR A 55 -25.72 -0.59 -8.52
CA THR A 55 -25.00 -1.40 -9.50
C THR A 55 -23.81 -0.63 -10.07
N GLY A 56 -23.99 0.64 -10.43
CA GLY A 56 -22.92 1.48 -10.96
C GLY A 56 -21.78 1.67 -9.96
N THR A 57 -22.12 2.02 -8.72
CA THR A 57 -21.12 2.21 -7.66
C THR A 57 -20.38 0.90 -7.38
N THR A 58 -21.09 -0.23 -7.30
CA THR A 58 -20.46 -1.54 -7.07
C THR A 58 -19.44 -1.90 -8.15
N ILE A 59 -19.77 -1.69 -9.43
CA ILE A 59 -18.84 -1.92 -10.55
C ILE A 59 -17.62 -1.00 -10.44
N ILE A 60 -17.84 0.29 -10.17
CA ILE A 60 -16.75 1.27 -10.01
C ILE A 60 -15.85 0.88 -8.84
N THR A 61 -16.41 0.52 -7.69
CA THR A 61 -15.67 0.09 -6.50
C THR A 61 -14.88 -1.18 -6.78
N PHE A 62 -15.48 -2.17 -7.43
CA PHE A 62 -14.79 -3.41 -7.81
C PHE A 62 -13.58 -3.13 -8.70
N LEU A 63 -13.74 -2.30 -9.74
CA LEU A 63 -12.63 -1.87 -10.59
C LEU A 63 -11.59 -1.07 -9.79
N MET A 64 -12.02 -0.17 -8.92
CA MET A 64 -11.15 0.66 -8.10
C MET A 64 -10.23 -0.18 -7.21
N VAL A 65 -10.72 -1.28 -6.63
CA VAL A 65 -9.89 -2.20 -5.84
C VAL A 65 -8.69 -2.71 -6.65
N PHE A 66 -8.90 -3.17 -7.89
CA PHE A 66 -7.79 -3.62 -8.75
C PHE A 66 -6.83 -2.48 -9.13
N LEU A 67 -7.35 -1.29 -9.38
CA LEU A 67 -6.52 -0.14 -9.76
C LEU A 67 -5.69 0.37 -8.58
N ILE A 68 -6.27 0.38 -7.38
CA ILE A 68 -5.58 0.68 -6.13
C ILE A 68 -4.51 -0.37 -5.88
N GLN A 69 -4.83 -1.67 -5.92
CA GLN A 69 -3.86 -2.74 -5.74
C GLN A 69 -2.70 -2.65 -6.74
N ASN A 70 -2.97 -2.42 -8.04
CA ASN A 70 -1.90 -2.27 -9.03
C ASN A 70 -0.99 -1.06 -8.74
N THR A 71 -1.57 0.04 -8.24
CA THR A 71 -0.79 1.25 -7.90
C THR A 71 0.00 1.02 -6.62
N GLN A 72 -0.63 0.46 -5.59
CA GLN A 72 -0.01 0.14 -4.31
C GLN A 72 1.12 -0.88 -4.47
N ASN A 73 0.94 -1.97 -5.22
CA ASN A 73 2.00 -2.95 -5.45
C ASN A 73 3.25 -2.31 -6.06
N ARG A 74 3.07 -1.47 -7.09
CA ARG A 74 4.18 -0.73 -7.70
C ARG A 74 4.86 0.26 -6.75
N ASP A 75 4.07 0.94 -5.92
CA ASP A 75 4.61 1.92 -4.97
C ASP A 75 5.36 1.21 -3.84
N THR A 76 4.92 0.02 -3.41
CA THR A 76 5.61 -0.86 -2.46
C THR A 76 6.95 -1.35 -3.03
N GLU A 77 6.98 -1.89 -4.25
CA GLU A 77 8.24 -2.30 -4.93
C GLU A 77 9.25 -1.14 -5.00
N ALA A 78 8.77 0.05 -5.36
CA ALA A 78 9.63 1.23 -5.44
C ALA A 78 10.12 1.71 -4.06
N LEU A 79 9.38 1.45 -2.98
CA LEU A 79 9.81 1.72 -1.61
C LEU A 79 10.88 0.71 -1.17
N GLN A 80 10.69 -0.58 -1.46
CA GLN A 80 11.65 -1.64 -1.16
C GLN A 80 13.02 -1.35 -1.77
N ILE A 81 13.07 -1.08 -3.09
CA ILE A 81 14.32 -0.73 -3.79
C ILE A 81 15.04 0.48 -3.16
N LYS A 82 14.29 1.48 -2.70
CA LYS A 82 14.88 2.65 -2.02
C LYS A 82 15.42 2.29 -0.63
N LEU A 83 14.74 1.43 0.11
CA LEU A 83 15.20 0.94 1.41
C LEU A 83 16.44 0.06 1.26
N ASP A 84 16.49 -0.78 0.23
CA ASP A 84 17.66 -1.60 -0.09
C ASP A 84 18.89 -0.75 -0.40
N GLU A 85 18.72 0.33 -1.17
CA GLU A 85 19.82 1.26 -1.44
C GLU A 85 20.29 1.96 -0.15
N LEU A 86 19.37 2.34 0.74
CA LEU A 86 19.72 2.90 2.05
C LEU A 86 20.46 1.88 2.92
N LEU A 87 19.98 0.64 3.03
CA LEU A 87 20.63 -0.45 3.77
C LEU A 87 22.03 -0.73 3.22
N ARG A 88 22.17 -0.78 1.89
CA ARG A 88 23.45 -0.96 1.22
C ARG A 88 24.43 0.19 1.52
N SER A 89 23.94 1.41 1.74
CA SER A 89 24.77 2.58 2.05
C SER A 89 25.21 2.67 3.52
N VAL A 90 24.63 1.87 4.42
CA VAL A 90 24.96 1.89 5.86
C VAL A 90 26.14 0.95 6.14
N GLU A 91 27.23 1.49 6.68
CA GLU A 91 28.37 0.69 7.14
C GLU A 91 27.93 -0.32 8.22
N ASN A 92 28.27 -1.60 8.01
CA ASN A 92 27.89 -2.74 8.87
C ASN A 92 26.40 -3.13 8.86
N ALA A 93 25.62 -2.71 7.86
CA ALA A 93 24.29 -3.27 7.64
C ALA A 93 24.37 -4.77 7.29
N HIS A 94 23.41 -5.55 7.78
CA HIS A 94 23.35 -6.98 7.50
C HIS A 94 22.77 -7.18 6.10
N THR A 95 23.60 -7.55 5.12
CA THR A 95 23.21 -7.77 3.71
C THR A 95 22.09 -8.80 3.55
N VAL A 96 21.93 -9.72 4.51
CA VAL A 96 20.85 -10.72 4.55
C VAL A 96 19.45 -10.10 4.73
N LEU A 97 19.35 -8.80 5.05
CA LEU A 97 18.10 -8.06 5.11
C LEU A 97 17.70 -7.37 3.80
N LEU A 98 18.55 -7.45 2.76
CA LEU A 98 18.15 -7.02 1.44
C LEU A 98 17.21 -8.07 0.84
N ASP A 99 16.19 -7.62 0.11
CA ASP A 99 15.26 -8.51 -0.62
C ASP A 99 14.44 -9.44 0.30
N LEU A 100 14.12 -8.98 1.51
CA LEU A 100 13.36 -9.77 2.49
C LEU A 100 11.96 -10.19 1.98
N GLU A 101 11.36 -9.43 1.07
CA GLU A 101 10.02 -9.69 0.55
C GLU A 101 9.92 -10.90 -0.38
N GLU A 102 11.05 -11.37 -0.92
CA GLU A 102 11.11 -12.54 -1.80
C GLU A 102 11.40 -13.84 -1.01
N LEU A 103 11.78 -13.73 0.26
CA LEU A 103 12.06 -14.88 1.13
C LEU A 103 10.79 -15.66 1.48
N ASP A 104 10.94 -16.96 1.67
CA ASP A 104 9.85 -17.78 2.17
C ASP A 104 9.59 -17.57 3.68
N ASP A 105 8.45 -18.08 4.15
CA ASP A 105 8.05 -17.94 5.56
C ASP A 105 9.05 -18.59 6.53
N GLU A 106 9.73 -19.66 6.13
CA GLU A 106 10.71 -20.36 6.98
C GLU A 106 12.00 -19.55 7.11
N GLU A 107 12.50 -19.01 6.00
CA GLU A 107 13.66 -18.12 5.93
C GLU A 107 13.42 -16.84 6.74
N LEU A 108 12.25 -16.21 6.58
CA LEU A 108 11.85 -15.04 7.34
C LEU A 108 11.81 -15.32 8.85
N ASP A 109 11.31 -16.49 9.25
CA ASP A 109 11.27 -16.87 10.66
C ASP A 109 12.66 -17.15 11.25
N LEU A 110 13.61 -17.65 10.45
CA LEU A 110 15.01 -17.81 10.87
C LEU A 110 15.64 -16.44 11.16
N ILE A 111 15.53 -15.49 10.23
CA ILE A 111 16.03 -14.12 10.43
C ILE A 111 15.36 -13.49 11.65
N ARG A 112 14.04 -13.60 11.78
CA ARG A 112 13.29 -13.08 12.93
C ARG A 112 13.80 -13.67 14.25
N LYS A 113 14.09 -14.98 14.32
CA LYS A 113 14.64 -15.63 15.52
C LYS A 113 15.98 -15.05 15.92
N ASP A 114 16.86 -14.78 14.97
CA ASP A 114 18.17 -14.17 15.25
C ASP A 114 18.03 -12.76 15.83
N TYR A 115 17.17 -11.91 15.24
CA TYR A 115 16.87 -10.58 15.78
C TYR A 115 16.22 -10.63 17.17
N LEU A 116 15.31 -11.57 17.41
CA LEU A 116 14.71 -11.78 18.72
C LEU A 116 15.76 -12.19 19.77
N ASN A 117 16.74 -13.01 19.38
CA ASN A 117 17.85 -13.40 20.24
C ASN A 117 18.79 -12.21 20.53
N LEU A 118 19.13 -11.40 19.53
CA LEU A 118 19.88 -10.16 19.71
C LEU A 118 19.15 -9.20 20.66
N ALA A 119 17.86 -8.99 20.47
CA ALA A 119 17.04 -8.15 21.34
C ALA A 119 16.97 -8.70 22.78
N LYS A 120 16.87 -10.02 22.97
CA LYS A 120 16.95 -10.66 24.30
C LYS A 120 18.29 -10.39 24.96
N GLN A 121 19.39 -10.52 24.23
CA GLN A 121 20.74 -10.26 24.74
C GLN A 121 20.93 -8.79 25.12
N ALA A 122 20.50 -7.85 24.28
CA ALA A 122 20.54 -6.42 24.56
C ALA A 122 19.73 -6.05 25.81
N ARG A 123 18.49 -6.56 25.92
CA ARG A 123 17.65 -6.38 27.12
C ARG A 123 18.29 -6.96 28.38
N ALA A 124 18.94 -8.12 28.29
CA ALA A 124 19.66 -8.71 29.41
C ALA A 124 20.94 -7.94 29.76
N ALA A 125 21.60 -7.30 28.79
CA ALA A 125 22.74 -6.41 29.03
C ALA A 125 22.31 -5.10 29.72
N LEU A 126 21.20 -4.50 29.27
CA LEU A 126 20.57 -3.34 29.90
C LEU A 126 20.19 -3.59 31.36
N ARG A 127 19.54 -4.74 31.65
CA ARG A 127 19.21 -5.14 33.03
C ARG A 127 20.44 -5.33 33.92
N ARG A 128 21.61 -5.55 33.33
CA ARG A 128 22.91 -5.67 34.02
C ARG A 128 23.68 -4.33 34.08
N GLY A 129 23.04 -3.21 33.69
CA GLY A 129 23.61 -1.87 33.77
C GLY A 129 24.52 -1.46 32.62
N LYS A 130 24.49 -2.16 31.47
CA LYS A 130 25.24 -1.78 30.25
C LYS A 130 24.39 -0.90 29.32
N THR A 131 25.02 0.00 28.57
CA THR A 131 24.33 0.89 27.60
C THR A 131 23.76 0.12 26.40
N ASP A 132 22.60 0.56 25.92
CA ASP A 132 21.79 -0.10 24.87
C ASP A 132 22.43 -0.02 23.48
N THR A 133 23.09 1.11 23.21
CA THR A 133 23.79 1.33 21.96
C THR A 133 25.20 0.77 22.08
N GLY A 134 25.62 -0.06 21.14
CA GLY A 134 27.03 -0.42 20.93
C GLY A 134 27.93 0.77 20.56
N VAL A 135 27.47 1.99 20.80
CA VAL A 135 28.15 3.26 20.60
C VAL A 135 28.25 3.90 21.99
N PRO A 136 29.45 4.19 22.50
CA PRO A 136 29.62 4.84 23.80
C PRO A 136 28.89 6.19 23.80
N SER A 137 28.13 6.49 24.86
CA SER A 137 27.67 7.86 25.11
C SER A 137 28.89 8.74 25.35
N LEU A 138 29.01 9.82 24.58
CA LEU A 138 30.03 10.86 24.76
C LEU A 138 30.10 11.35 26.20
#